data_AF-A0A952BXQ1-F1
#
_entry.id   AF-A0A952BXQ1-F1
#
_cell.length_a   1.000
_cell.length_b   1.000
_cell.length_c   1.000
_cell.angle_alpha   90.00
_cell.angle_beta   90.00
_cell.angle_gamma   90.00
#
_symmetry.space_group_name_H-M   'P 1'
#
loop_
_entity.id
_entity.type
_entity.pdbx_description
1 polymer ?
#
loop_
_entity_poly.entity_id
_entity_poly.type
_entity_poly.pdbx_seq_one_letter_code
_entity_poly.pdbx_strand_id
1 'polypeptide(L)' 'MSDLPDDLKRDIDLYQQLVQTYEALDAEIDDLLASYGGAVDQMNGSDKAKYRALFRRRDEALNEMRVMELDLIDSEDNP' A
#
# COMPACT_ATOMS: atom_id res chain seq x y z
N MET A 1 0.25 0.74 -32.34
CA MET A 1 0.30 0.74 -30.87
C MET A 1 0.89 -0.60 -30.49
N SER A 2 2.02 -0.62 -29.79
CA SER A 2 2.59 -1.87 -29.32
C SER A 2 1.74 -2.29 -28.13
N ASP A 3 0.96 -3.36 -28.26
CA ASP A 3 0.33 -3.98 -27.10
C ASP A 3 1.45 -4.44 -26.16
N LEU A 4 1.33 -4.09 -24.88
CA LEU A 4 2.21 -4.63 -23.85
C LEU A 4 1.95 -6.14 -23.75
N PRO A 5 2.96 -6.97 -23.42
CA PRO A 5 2.73 -8.36 -23.08
C PRO A 5 1.62 -8.49 -22.03
N ASP A 6 0.72 -9.46 -22.19
CA ASP A 6 -0.43 -9.64 -21.28
C ASP A 6 -0.01 -9.78 -19.81
N ASP A 7 1.16 -10.38 -19.56
CA ASP A 7 1.76 -10.51 -18.22
C ASP A 7 2.17 -9.15 -17.65
N LEU A 8 2.85 -8.30 -18.42
CA LEU A 8 3.24 -6.95 -17.99
C LEU A 8 2.02 -6.07 -17.72
N LYS A 9 0.96 -6.20 -18.53
CA LYS A 9 -0.29 -5.47 -18.30
C LYS A 9 -0.93 -5.90 -16.99
N ARG A 10 -0.95 -7.20 -16.69
CA ARG A 10 -1.46 -7.74 -15.43
C ARG A 10 -0.66 -7.21 -14.23
N ASP A 11 0.67 -7.17 -14.34
CA ASP A 11 1.53 -6.69 -13.26
C ASP A 11 1.33 -5.19 -13.01
N ILE A 12 1.14 -4.39 -14.07
CA ILE A 12 0.77 -2.97 -13.95
C ILE A 12 -0.59 -2.81 -13.25
N ASP A 13 -1.59 -3.59 -13.64
CA ASP A 13 -2.92 -3.52 -13.03
C ASP A 13 -2.88 -3.89 -11.53
N LEU A 14 -2.09 -4.91 -11.17
CA LEU A 14 -1.88 -5.31 -9.77
C LEU A 14 -1.14 -4.22 -8.97
N TYR A 15 -0.08 -3.65 -9.53
CA TYR A 15 0.65 -2.56 -8.91
C TYR A 15 -0.24 -1.35 -8.65
N GLN A 16 -1.06 -0.96 -9.63
CA GLN A 16 -2.02 0.15 -9.46
C GLN A 16 -3.04 -0.12 -8.35
N GLN A 17 -3.54 -1.36 -8.22
CA GLN A 17 -4.44 -1.72 -7.13
C GLN A 17 -3.77 -1.62 -5.76
N LEU A 18 -2.48 -1.99 -5.66
CA LEU A 18 -1.73 -1.87 -4.43
C LEU A 18 -1.43 -0.42 -4.06
N VAL A 19 -1.12 0.45 -5.03
CA VAL A 19 -1.00 1.89 -4.80
C VAL A 19 -2.30 2.48 -4.28
N GLN A 20 -3.44 2.17 -4.92
CA GLN A 20 -4.75 2.65 -4.48
C GLN A 20 -5.09 2.16 -3.06
N THR A 21 -4.74 0.91 -2.75
CA THR A 21 -4.93 0.33 -1.42
C THR A 21 -4.06 1.04 -0.39
N TYR A 22 -2.79 1.30 -0.71
CA TYR A 22 -1.88 2.04 0.14
C TYR A 22 -2.38 3.46 0.43
N GLU A 23 -2.80 4.20 -0.60
CA GLU A 23 -3.34 5.56 -0.47
C GLU A 23 -4.62 5.60 0.36
N ALA A 24 -5.53 4.65 0.15
CA ALA A 24 -6.76 4.56 0.94
C ALA A 24 -6.47 4.29 2.42
N LEU A 25 -5.50 3.41 2.72
CA LEU A 25 -5.10 3.11 4.08
C LEU A 25 -4.44 4.31 4.77
N ASP A 26 -3.62 5.07 4.03
CA ASP A 26 -2.98 6.29 4.55
C ASP A 26 -4.03 7.37 4.84
N ALA A 27 -5.01 7.54 3.96
CA ALA A 27 -6.15 8.44 4.19
C ALA A 27 -6.98 8.02 5.43
N GLU A 28 -7.26 6.73 5.61
CA GLU A 28 -7.95 6.23 6.81
C GLU A 28 -7.16 6.48 8.11
N ILE A 29 -5.83 6.42 8.03
CA ILE A 29 -4.93 6.74 9.16
C ILE A 29 -5.01 8.23 9.48
N ASP A 30 -4.93 9.08 8.46
CA ASP A 30 -5.00 10.53 8.60
C ASP A 30 -6.33 11.00 9.17
N ASP A 31 -7.45 10.45 8.69
CA ASP A 31 -8.78 10.75 9.23
C ASP A 31 -8.91 10.34 10.71
N LEU A 32 -8.35 9.18 11.05
CA LEU A 32 -8.33 8.71 12.43
C LEU A 32 -7.45 9.62 13.31
N LEU A 33 -6.29 10.03 12.84
CA LEU A 33 -5.41 10.97 13.54
C LEU A 33 -6.05 12.34 13.70
N ALA A 34 -6.68 12.87 12.65
CA ALA A 34 -7.35 14.16 12.65
C ALA A 34 -8.47 14.22 13.69
N SER A 35 -9.22 13.12 13.85
CA SER A 35 -10.27 12.97 14.88
C SER A 35 -9.74 13.11 16.31
N TYR A 36 -8.44 12.90 16.52
CA TYR A 36 -7.75 13.00 17.80
C TYR A 36 -6.73 14.17 17.86
N GLY A 37 -6.81 15.12 16.92
CA GLY A 37 -5.90 16.26 16.85
C GLY A 37 -4.44 15.87 16.62
N GLY A 38 -4.20 14.73 15.95
CA GLY A 38 -2.87 14.17 15.68
C GLY A 38 -2.22 13.43 16.85
N ALA A 39 -2.88 13.37 18.02
CA ALA A 39 -2.31 12.74 19.22
C ALA A 39 -2.80 11.31 19.40
N VAL A 40 -2.01 10.33 18.96
CA VAL A 40 -2.29 8.89 19.15
C VAL A 40 -2.52 8.53 20.63
N ASP A 41 -1.87 9.23 21.56
CA ASP A 41 -2.02 8.98 22.99
C ASP A 41 -3.44 9.24 23.50
N GLN A 42 -4.18 10.15 22.85
CA GLN A 42 -5.57 10.49 23.17
C GLN A 42 -6.58 9.45 22.65
N MET A 43 -6.16 8.54 21.77
CA MET A 43 -7.03 7.48 21.26
C MET A 43 -7.45 6.51 22.37
N ASN A 44 -8.74 6.12 22.35
CA ASN A 44 -9.23 5.04 23.20
C ASN A 44 -8.63 3.68 22.76
N GLY A 45 -8.84 2.63 23.56
CA GLY A 45 -8.27 1.30 23.28
C GLY A 45 -8.68 0.69 21.94
N SER A 46 -9.93 0.91 21.50
CA SER A 46 -10.44 0.41 20.22
C SER A 46 -9.79 1.15 19.05
N ASP A 47 -9.67 2.47 19.15
CA ASP A 47 -9.08 3.28 18.09
C ASP A 47 -7.57 3.09 17.99
N LYS A 48 -6.88 2.85 19.10
CA LYS A 48 -5.48 2.39 19.08
C LYS A 48 -5.33 1.03 18.39
N ALA A 49 -6.28 0.12 18.59
CA ALA A 49 -6.28 -1.17 17.90
C ALA A 49 -6.52 -1.00 16.39
N LYS A 50 -7.49 -0.16 16.01
CA LYS A 50 -7.77 0.19 14.61
C LYS A 50 -6.56 0.84 13.95
N TYR A 51 -5.98 1.85 14.58
CA TYR A 51 -4.77 2.54 14.12
C TYR A 51 -3.63 1.54 13.84
N ARG A 52 -3.32 0.65 14.78
CA ARG A 52 -2.29 -0.38 14.59
C ARG A 52 -2.61 -1.34 13.45
N ALA A 53 -3.88 -1.70 13.27
CA ALA A 53 -4.29 -2.57 12.18
C ALA A 53 -4.14 -1.90 10.81
N LEU A 54 -4.51 -0.61 10.71
CA LEU A 54 -4.33 0.18 9.49
C LEU A 54 -2.85 0.29 9.11
N PHE A 55 -1.98 0.60 10.06
CA PHE A 55 -0.53 0.67 9.80
C PHE A 55 0.04 -0.66 9.29
N ARG A 56 -0.34 -1.79 9.92
CA ARG A 56 0.11 -3.10 9.44
C ARG A 56 -0.32 -3.36 8.00
N ARG A 57 -1.59 -3.10 7.67
CA ARG A 57 -2.11 -3.28 6.30
C ARG A 57 -1.40 -2.37 5.30
N ARG A 58 -1.08 -1.14 5.68
CA ARG A 58 -0.36 -0.19 4.82
C ARG A 58 1.06 -0.68 4.55
N ASP A 59 1.73 -1.18 5.58
CA ASP A 59 3.08 -1.72 5.45
C ASP A 59 3.08 -3.02 4.63
N GLU A 60 2.06 -3.87 4.75
CA GLU A 60 1.84 -5.04 3.88
C GLU A 60 1.71 -4.62 2.41
N ALA A 61 0.83 -3.66 2.09
CA ALA A 61 0.67 -3.16 0.72
C ALA A 61 1.98 -2.57 0.15
N LEU A 62 2.73 -1.82 0.96
CA LEU A 62 4.04 -1.29 0.56
C LEU A 62 5.06 -2.38 0.29
N ASN A 63 5.09 -3.43 1.11
CA ASN A 63 6.00 -4.54 0.92
C ASN A 63 5.67 -5.33 -0.35
N GLU A 64 4.39 -5.53 -0.66
CA GLU A 64 3.96 -6.19 -1.90
C GLU A 64 4.36 -5.37 -3.14
N MET A 65 4.21 -4.03 -3.10
CA MET A 65 4.71 -3.15 -4.17
C MET A 65 6.22 -3.33 -4.38
N ARG A 66 7.00 -3.34 -3.30
CA ARG A 66 8.46 -3.51 -3.37
C ARG A 66 8.88 -4.87 -3.93
N VAL A 67 8.15 -5.94 -3.59
CA VAL A 67 8.43 -7.27 -4.14
C VAL A 67 8.22 -7.27 -5.65
N MET A 68 7.10 -6.73 -6.14
CA MET A 68 6.87 -6.63 -7.59
C MET A 68 7.90 -5.74 -8.30
N GLU A 69 8.30 -4.63 -7.69
CA GLU A 69 9.35 -3.75 -8.23
C GLU A 69 10.68 -4.51 -8.40
N LEU A 70 11.05 -5.33 -7.40
CA LEU A 70 12.24 -6.18 -7.49
C LEU A 70 12.10 -7.26 -8.56
N ASP A 71 10.96 -7.93 -8.63
CA ASP A 71 10.70 -8.97 -9.65
C ASP A 71 10.78 -8.39 -11.08
N LEU A 72 10.29 -7.17 -11.29
CA LEU A 72 10.40 -6.46 -12.57
C LEU A 72 11.87 -6.15 -12.91
N ILE A 73 12.63 -5.60 -11.96
CA ILE A 73 14.05 -5.27 -12.18
C ILE A 73 14.87 -6.54 -12.48
N ASP A 74 14.66 -7.61 -11.72
CA ASP A 74 15.36 -8.90 -11.90
C ASP A 74 15.01 -9.56 -13.24
N SER A 75 13.79 -9.33 -13.75
CA SER A 75 13.36 -9.81 -15.07
C SER A 75 13.99 -9.05 -16.25
N GLU A 76 14.38 -7.78 -16.06
CA GLU A 76 15.05 -6.98 -17.09
C GLU A 76 16.57 -7.27 -17.17
N ASP A 77 17.20 -7.71 -16.08
CA ASP A 77 18.65 -7.94 -15.98
C ASP A 77 19.10 -9.39 -16.34
N ASN A 78 18.18 -10.27 -16.73
CA ASN A 78 18.48 -11.65 -17.14
C ASN A 78 18.20 -11.88 -18.66
N PRO A 79 19.22 -11.75 -19.54
CA PRO A 79 19.09 -11.91 -20.99
C PRO A 79 18.93 -13.37 -21.47
#